data_AF-A0A4Q1C4C2-F1
#
_entry.id   AF-A0A4Q1C4C2-F1
#
_cell.length_a   1.000
_cell.length_b   1.000
_cell.length_c   1.000
_cell.angle_alpha   90.00
_cell.angle_beta   90.00
_cell.angle_gamma   90.00
#
_symmetry.space_group_name_H-M   'P 1'
#
loop_
_entity.id
_entity.type
_entity.pdbx_description
1 polymer ?
#
loop_
_entity_poly.entity_id
_entity_poly.type
_entity_poly.pdbx_seq_one_letter_code
_entity_poly.pdbx_strand_id
1 'polypeptide(L)'
;MKPLQQVIFAAGLLILGGITWLILTRPKPQALWLMLEAPSRIAPGETVTIRAMPNGISRDRKLTLDLHGTTARHQSLRVVSHGRSQVIGPAGQVIEFLLTVPARPDLATVHAIVYVSPDGAWAHRSHVAKSEPIPVEVGPATDRELRPLHVHDHTPDPEVPRVELPALRGLLVMLWLIVAGALAVRFLNHSEKNGRGRSLALITASLAIAGSEIFRFEPYASELARQFARKYGFYDGRLLPQQIAIVVTVVVVASLAAFILFKARNRRLVLGLLGHAAIATAAILSLHEMDALLFATLGGAPIEQLAKMSTVSLALWGLRPLVTSPAPGAA
;
A
#
# COMPACT_ATOMS: atom_id res chain seq x y z
N MET A 1 26.21 14.48 18.98
CA MET A 1 26.73 13.38 18.14
C MET A 1 27.97 13.90 17.45
N LYS A 2 29.03 13.09 17.35
CA LYS A 2 30.23 13.47 16.59
C LYS A 2 29.87 13.55 15.09
N PRO A 3 30.57 14.34 14.25
CA PRO A 3 30.27 14.48 12.82
C PRO A 3 30.18 13.12 12.10
N LEU A 4 31.11 12.20 12.40
CA LEU A 4 31.09 10.84 11.88
C LEU A 4 29.80 10.06 12.21
N GLN A 5 29.25 10.23 13.42
CA GLN A 5 28.00 9.58 13.82
C GLN A 5 26.80 10.14 13.07
N GLN A 6 26.80 11.44 12.75
CA GLN A 6 25.75 12.07 11.95
C GLN A 6 25.78 11.55 10.50
N VAL A 7 26.97 11.40 9.92
CA VAL A 7 27.15 10.83 8.58
C VAL A 7 26.69 9.37 8.54
N ILE A 8 27.12 8.53 9.48
CA ILE A 8 26.69 7.12 9.56
C ILE A 8 25.16 7.03 9.72
N PHE A 9 24.58 7.88 10.57
CA PHE A 9 23.14 7.91 10.79
C PHE A 9 22.37 8.32 9.54
N ALA A 10 22.78 9.39 8.86
CA ALA A 10 22.17 9.83 7.62
C ALA A 10 22.29 8.77 6.51
N ALA A 11 23.45 8.15 6.37
CA ALA A 11 23.66 7.04 5.44
C ALA A 11 22.74 5.84 5.76
N GLY A 12 22.60 5.48 7.04
CA GLY A 12 21.69 4.42 7.48
C GLY A 12 20.23 4.70 7.14
N LEU A 13 19.76 5.95 7.31
CA LEU A 13 18.40 6.35 6.92
C LEU A 13 18.19 6.30 5.41
N LEU A 14 19.17 6.73 4.61
CA LEU A 14 19.11 6.63 3.15
C LEU A 14 19.06 5.19 2.68
N ILE A 15 19.88 4.30 3.27
CA ILE A 15 19.86 2.87 2.97
C ILE A 15 18.50 2.27 3.34
N LEU A 16 17.97 2.56 4.52
CA LEU A 16 16.66 2.08 4.96
C LEU A 16 15.54 2.55 4.02
N GLY A 17 15.55 3.83 3.64
CA GLY A 17 14.60 4.39 2.68
C GLY A 17 14.71 3.72 1.31
N GLY A 18 15.94 3.50 0.83
CA GLY A 18 16.22 2.82 -0.44
C GLY A 18 15.76 1.37 -0.45
N ILE A 19 16.04 0.60 0.62
CA ILE A 19 15.56 -0.79 0.76
C ILE A 19 14.03 -0.81 0.80
N THR A 20 13.41 0.07 1.58
CA THR A 20 11.95 0.19 1.64
C THR A 20 11.37 0.48 0.25
N TRP A 21 11.94 1.45 -0.47
CA TRP A 21 11.54 1.77 -1.85
C TRP A 21 11.66 0.56 -2.78
N LEU A 22 12.78 -0.17 -2.75
CA LEU A 22 12.98 -1.36 -3.58
C LEU A 22 11.98 -2.48 -3.28
N ILE A 23 11.63 -2.69 -2.00
CA ILE A 23 10.61 -3.68 -1.61
C ILE A 23 9.24 -3.26 -2.15
N LEU A 24 8.92 -1.97 -2.07
CA LEU A 24 7.62 -1.43 -2.47
C LEU A 24 7.45 -1.27 -3.98
N THR A 25 8.54 -1.09 -4.73
CA THR A 25 8.53 -0.88 -6.19
C THR A 25 8.74 -2.14 -7.00
N ARG A 26 8.46 -3.32 -6.41
CA ARG A 26 8.57 -4.58 -7.14
C ARG A 26 7.72 -4.50 -8.42
N PRO A 27 8.32 -4.75 -9.60
CA PRO A 27 7.59 -4.69 -10.84
C PRO A 27 6.46 -5.71 -10.79
N LYS A 28 5.29 -5.32 -11.31
CA LYS A 28 4.16 -6.25 -11.43
C LYS A 28 4.60 -7.46 -12.24
N PRO A 29 4.22 -8.69 -11.84
CA PRO A 29 4.60 -9.88 -12.57
C PRO A 29 4.18 -9.74 -14.04
N GLN A 30 5.10 -10.06 -14.96
CA GLN A 30 4.78 -10.10 -16.37
C GLN A 30 3.74 -11.20 -16.62
N ALA A 31 2.77 -10.91 -17.50
CA ALA A 31 1.77 -11.88 -17.91
C ALA A 31 2.40 -12.89 -18.89
N LEU A 32 3.13 -13.88 -18.37
CA LEU A 32 3.85 -14.87 -19.20
C LEU A 32 2.92 -15.72 -20.08
N TRP A 33 1.62 -15.72 -19.79
CA TRP A 33 0.59 -16.38 -20.58
C TRP A 33 0.15 -15.57 -21.80
N LEU A 34 0.64 -14.34 -21.99
CA LEU A 34 0.21 -13.45 -23.05
C LEU A 34 1.37 -12.65 -23.63
N MET A 35 1.56 -12.75 -24.94
CA MET A 35 2.33 -11.75 -25.69
C MET A 35 1.36 -10.85 -26.45
N LEU A 36 1.62 -9.55 -26.43
CA LEU A 36 0.80 -8.54 -27.09
C LEU A 36 1.68 -7.71 -28.03
N GLU A 37 1.22 -7.46 -29.25
CA GLU A 37 1.86 -6.51 -30.16
C GLU A 37 0.87 -5.42 -30.53
N ALA A 38 1.32 -4.18 -30.50
CA ALA A 38 0.51 -3.01 -30.80
C ALA A 38 1.36 -1.92 -31.48
N PRO A 39 0.73 -0.91 -32.12
CA PRO A 39 1.43 0.29 -32.54
C PRO A 39 2.11 0.99 -31.37
N SER A 40 3.25 1.63 -31.65
CA SER A 40 4.00 2.42 -30.65
C SER A 40 3.26 3.70 -30.23
N ARG A 41 2.37 4.21 -31.09
CA ARG A 41 1.57 5.42 -30.94
C ARG A 41 0.33 5.32 -31.80
N ILE A 42 -0.76 5.96 -31.38
CA ILE A 42 -2.06 5.89 -32.05
C ILE A 42 -2.60 7.30 -32.31
N ALA A 43 -3.24 7.53 -33.45
CA ALA A 43 -3.97 8.78 -33.70
C ALA A 43 -5.44 8.68 -33.25
N PRO A 44 -6.03 9.76 -32.69
CA PRO A 44 -7.44 9.78 -32.32
C PRO A 44 -8.36 9.48 -33.51
N GLY A 45 -9.39 8.66 -33.30
CA GLY A 45 -10.38 8.30 -34.33
C GLY A 45 -9.96 7.12 -35.22
N GLU A 46 -8.73 6.64 -35.15
CA GLU A 46 -8.25 5.56 -36.00
C GLU A 46 -8.63 4.17 -35.49
N THR A 47 -8.77 3.24 -36.44
CA THR A 47 -8.90 1.81 -36.14
C THR A 47 -7.53 1.17 -36.18
N VAL A 48 -7.14 0.57 -35.06
CA VAL A 48 -5.83 -0.03 -34.86
C VAL A 48 -5.93 -1.54 -34.78
N THR A 49 -4.88 -2.23 -35.24
CA THR A 49 -4.73 -3.67 -35.07
C THR A 49 -3.88 -3.93 -33.82
N ILE A 50 -4.37 -4.75 -32.92
CA ILE A 50 -3.62 -5.28 -31.78
C ILE A 50 -3.60 -6.79 -31.89
N ARG A 51 -2.40 -7.39 -31.83
CA ARG A 51 -2.20 -8.84 -31.90
C ARG A 51 -1.99 -9.39 -30.51
N ALA A 52 -2.76 -10.41 -30.17
CA ALA A 52 -2.61 -11.14 -28.93
C ALA A 52 -2.23 -12.60 -29.22
N MET A 53 -1.25 -13.10 -28.49
CA MET A 53 -0.73 -14.46 -28.64
C MET A 53 -0.78 -15.13 -27.26
N PRO A 54 -1.91 -15.78 -26.92
CA PRO A 54 -2.03 -16.50 -25.66
C PRO A 54 -1.16 -17.76 -25.66
N ASN A 55 -0.55 -18.05 -24.50
CA ASN A 55 0.31 -19.19 -24.26
C ASN A 55 -0.17 -19.96 -23.02
N GLY A 56 -0.28 -21.29 -23.12
CA GLY A 56 -0.69 -22.15 -22.01
C GLY A 56 -2.16 -22.01 -21.57
N ILE A 57 -3.01 -21.36 -22.36
CA ILE A 57 -4.45 -21.21 -22.08
C ILE A 57 -5.26 -22.27 -22.83
N SER A 58 -6.32 -22.78 -22.18
CA SER A 58 -7.21 -23.79 -22.75
C SER A 58 -8.03 -23.25 -23.94
N ARG A 59 -8.30 -24.13 -24.92
CA ARG A 59 -8.97 -23.80 -26.20
C ARG A 59 -10.48 -23.63 -26.10
N ASP A 60 -11.07 -24.01 -24.96
CA ASP A 60 -12.50 -23.83 -24.66
C ASP A 60 -12.82 -22.44 -24.10
N ARG A 61 -11.83 -21.55 -24.06
CA ARG A 61 -11.96 -20.19 -23.52
C ARG A 61 -11.97 -19.15 -24.63
N LYS A 62 -12.50 -17.98 -24.29
CA LYS A 62 -12.47 -16.80 -25.13
C LYS A 62 -11.48 -15.79 -24.58
N LEU A 63 -10.77 -15.15 -25.49
CA LEU A 63 -9.94 -13.99 -25.24
C LEU A 63 -10.72 -12.74 -25.65
N THR A 64 -10.80 -11.77 -24.74
CA THR A 64 -11.36 -10.45 -25.01
C THR A 64 -10.29 -9.39 -24.78
N LEU A 65 -10.32 -8.32 -25.56
CA LEU A 65 -9.43 -7.18 -25.44
C LEU A 65 -10.25 -5.91 -25.47
N ASP A 66 -10.15 -5.11 -24.42
CA ASP A 66 -10.74 -3.77 -24.34
C ASP A 66 -9.63 -2.72 -24.26
N LEU A 67 -9.83 -1.55 -24.86
CA LEU A 67 -8.95 -0.41 -24.66
C LEU A 67 -9.49 0.47 -23.55
N HIS A 68 -8.64 0.77 -22.58
CA HIS A 68 -8.94 1.71 -21.50
C HIS A 68 -8.15 3.00 -21.69
N GLY A 69 -8.81 4.14 -21.55
CA GLY A 69 -8.21 5.45 -21.78
C GLY A 69 -7.79 6.15 -20.49
N THR A 70 -6.79 7.01 -20.61
CA THR A 70 -6.42 7.98 -19.56
C THR A 70 -6.17 9.35 -20.17
N THR A 71 -6.53 10.39 -19.42
CA THR A 71 -6.29 11.78 -19.83
C THR A 71 -4.85 12.22 -19.58
N ALA A 72 -4.45 13.37 -20.12
CA ALA A 72 -3.15 13.99 -19.84
C ALA A 72 -2.94 14.31 -18.34
N ARG A 73 -4.03 14.38 -17.57
CA ARG A 73 -4.03 14.55 -16.11
C ARG A 73 -4.11 13.21 -15.36
N HIS A 74 -3.85 12.10 -16.04
CA HIS A 74 -3.93 10.74 -15.50
C HIS A 74 -5.31 10.34 -14.95
N GLN A 75 -6.39 10.98 -15.40
CA GLN A 75 -7.74 10.58 -15.03
C GLN A 75 -8.17 9.37 -15.86
N SER A 76 -8.67 8.34 -15.18
CA SER A 76 -9.18 7.12 -15.82
C SER A 76 -10.47 7.42 -16.58
N LEU A 77 -10.48 7.13 -17.89
CA LEU A 77 -11.67 7.20 -18.74
C LEU A 77 -12.39 5.84 -18.83
N ARG A 78 -11.91 4.83 -18.09
CA ARG A 78 -12.36 3.43 -18.18
C ARG A 78 -12.28 2.94 -19.63
N VAL A 79 -13.20 2.07 -20.04
CA VAL A 79 -13.23 1.51 -21.39
C VAL A 79 -13.57 2.60 -22.39
N VAL A 80 -12.71 2.76 -23.41
CA VAL A 80 -12.87 3.68 -24.53
C VAL A 80 -13.12 2.97 -25.85
N SER A 81 -12.78 1.68 -25.94
CA SER A 81 -13.08 0.83 -27.10
C SER A 81 -13.22 -0.63 -26.67
N HIS A 82 -14.17 -1.34 -27.26
CA HIS A 82 -14.45 -2.74 -26.95
C HIS A 82 -14.07 -3.64 -28.13
N GLY A 83 -13.27 -4.67 -27.85
CA GLY A 83 -12.97 -5.72 -28.81
C GLY A 83 -14.01 -6.83 -28.73
N ARG A 84 -14.26 -7.50 -29.86
CA ARG A 84 -15.09 -8.71 -29.85
C ARG A 84 -14.33 -9.85 -29.19
N SER A 85 -14.97 -10.61 -28.32
CA SER A 85 -14.40 -11.84 -27.76
C SER A 85 -14.16 -12.86 -28.87
N GLN A 86 -13.00 -13.50 -28.86
CA GLN A 86 -12.60 -14.50 -29.85
C GLN A 86 -12.23 -15.81 -29.15
N VAL A 87 -12.57 -16.95 -29.75
CA VAL A 87 -12.21 -18.27 -29.21
C VAL A 87 -10.70 -18.46 -29.34
N ILE A 88 -10.06 -18.95 -28.28
CA ILE A 88 -8.63 -19.25 -28.28
C ILE A 88 -8.40 -20.55 -29.04
N GLY A 89 -7.65 -20.52 -30.14
CA GLY A 89 -7.27 -21.74 -30.84
C GLY A 89 -5.95 -22.33 -30.35
N PRO A 90 -5.16 -22.98 -31.22
CA PRO A 90 -3.91 -23.63 -30.82
C PRO A 90 -2.92 -22.70 -30.14
N ALA A 91 -2.07 -23.24 -29.26
CA ALA A 91 -1.04 -22.46 -28.58
C ALA A 91 -0.15 -21.70 -29.58
N GLY A 92 0.10 -20.42 -29.31
CA GLY A 92 0.86 -19.55 -30.21
C GLY A 92 0.07 -18.98 -31.40
N GLN A 93 -1.23 -19.29 -31.52
CA GLN A 93 -2.08 -18.64 -32.53
C GLN A 93 -2.15 -17.13 -32.26
N VAL A 94 -1.93 -16.36 -33.31
CA VAL A 94 -2.14 -14.91 -33.32
C VAL A 94 -3.62 -14.61 -33.45
N ILE A 95 -4.16 -13.85 -32.51
CA ILE A 95 -5.54 -13.33 -32.53
C ILE A 95 -5.45 -11.83 -32.78
N GLU A 96 -6.05 -11.36 -33.88
CA GLU A 96 -6.08 -9.95 -34.25
C GLU A 96 -7.35 -9.27 -33.75
N PHE A 97 -7.19 -8.15 -33.05
CA PHE A 97 -8.28 -7.28 -32.62
C PHE A 97 -8.20 -5.97 -33.37
N LEU A 98 -9.30 -5.60 -34.04
CA LEU A 98 -9.47 -4.30 -34.67
C LEU A 98 -10.31 -3.42 -33.75
N LEU A 99 -9.71 -2.37 -33.21
CA LEU A 99 -10.35 -1.46 -32.25
C LEU A 99 -10.27 -0.03 -32.74
N THR A 100 -11.39 0.68 -32.74
CA THR A 100 -11.43 2.11 -33.04
C THR A 100 -11.17 2.91 -31.78
N VAL A 101 -10.11 3.72 -31.77
CA VAL A 101 -9.82 4.65 -30.67
C VAL A 101 -10.69 5.90 -30.86
N PRO A 102 -11.49 6.32 -29.86
CA PRO A 102 -12.38 7.46 -30.05
C PRO A 102 -11.61 8.76 -30.25
N ALA A 103 -12.11 9.62 -31.14
CA ALA A 103 -11.57 10.96 -31.38
C ALA A 103 -11.91 11.91 -30.22
N ARG A 104 -11.19 11.77 -29.11
CA ARG A 104 -11.37 12.57 -27.89
C ARG A 104 -10.17 13.50 -27.67
N PRO A 105 -10.40 14.81 -27.48
CA PRO A 105 -9.30 15.76 -27.29
C PRO A 105 -8.61 15.61 -25.93
N ASP A 106 -9.28 14.98 -24.96
CA ASP A 106 -8.75 14.75 -23.62
C ASP A 106 -8.06 13.38 -23.46
N LEU A 107 -8.11 12.51 -24.48
CA LEU A 107 -7.50 11.18 -24.45
C LEU A 107 -6.00 11.28 -24.76
N ALA A 108 -5.14 11.01 -23.77
CA ALA A 108 -3.69 11.12 -23.93
C ALA A 108 -3.00 9.77 -24.13
N THR A 109 -3.50 8.72 -23.49
CA THR A 109 -2.95 7.36 -23.65
C THR A 109 -4.07 6.33 -23.58
N VAL A 110 -3.88 5.19 -24.24
CA VAL A 110 -4.72 3.99 -24.09
C VAL A 110 -3.88 2.83 -23.58
N HIS A 111 -4.49 1.88 -22.89
CA HIS A 111 -3.86 0.63 -22.52
C HIS A 111 -4.83 -0.52 -22.82
N ALA A 112 -4.28 -1.64 -23.30
CA ALA A 112 -5.06 -2.83 -23.54
C ALA A 112 -5.29 -3.57 -22.22
N ILE A 113 -6.56 -3.89 -21.95
CA ILE A 113 -6.99 -4.83 -20.93
C ILE A 113 -7.40 -6.11 -21.65
N VAL A 114 -6.61 -7.16 -21.47
CA VAL A 114 -6.84 -8.46 -22.11
C VAL A 114 -7.28 -9.43 -21.04
N TYR A 115 -8.36 -10.17 -21.27
CA TYR A 115 -8.83 -11.15 -20.30
C TYR A 115 -9.34 -12.43 -20.96
N VAL A 116 -9.22 -13.52 -20.21
CA VAL A 116 -9.68 -14.85 -20.60
C VAL A 116 -10.90 -15.23 -19.78
N SER A 117 -11.99 -15.59 -20.42
CA SER A 117 -13.19 -16.12 -19.75
C SER A 117 -13.84 -17.23 -20.58
N PRO A 118 -14.65 -18.12 -19.97
CA PRO A 118 -15.31 -19.18 -20.73
C PRO A 118 -16.33 -18.65 -21.75
N ASP A 119 -17.01 -17.55 -21.46
CA ASP A 119 -18.11 -17.03 -22.28
C ASP A 119 -17.78 -15.71 -22.99
N GLY A 120 -16.65 -15.07 -22.66
CA GLY A 120 -16.26 -13.74 -23.13
C GLY A 120 -16.63 -12.61 -22.16
N ALA A 121 -17.35 -12.91 -21.06
CA ALA A 121 -17.78 -11.92 -20.08
C ALA A 121 -16.68 -11.59 -19.07
N TRP A 122 -16.57 -10.31 -18.70
CA TRP A 122 -15.66 -9.84 -17.65
C TRP A 122 -15.94 -10.48 -16.28
N ALA A 123 -17.22 -10.75 -15.98
CA ALA A 123 -17.63 -11.33 -14.69
C ALA A 123 -17.03 -12.74 -14.46
N HIS A 124 -16.78 -13.50 -15.52
CA HIS A 124 -16.27 -14.88 -15.46
C HIS A 124 -14.79 -14.99 -15.85
N ARG A 125 -14.05 -13.88 -15.78
CA ARG A 125 -12.63 -13.85 -16.14
C ARG A 125 -11.79 -14.71 -15.19
N SER A 126 -10.83 -15.44 -15.77
CA SER A 126 -9.88 -16.32 -15.10
C SER A 126 -8.46 -15.78 -15.16
N HIS A 127 -8.12 -15.09 -16.25
CA HIS A 127 -6.86 -14.36 -16.42
C HIS A 127 -7.16 -12.95 -16.89
N VAL A 128 -6.34 -11.99 -16.45
CA VAL A 128 -6.41 -10.61 -16.90
C VAL A 128 -4.98 -10.08 -16.98
N ALA A 129 -4.68 -9.38 -18.07
CA ALA A 129 -3.43 -8.68 -18.28
C ALA A 129 -3.72 -7.23 -18.64
N LYS A 130 -2.83 -6.34 -18.22
CA LYS A 130 -2.83 -4.93 -18.57
C LYS A 130 -1.53 -4.59 -19.27
N SER A 131 -1.62 -3.95 -20.43
CA SER A 131 -0.45 -3.48 -21.16
C SER A 131 0.14 -2.20 -20.57
N GLU A 132 1.38 -1.91 -20.95
CA GLU A 132 1.92 -0.56 -20.90
C GLU A 132 1.05 0.44 -21.70
N PRO A 133 1.05 1.73 -21.33
CA PRO A 133 0.28 2.76 -22.02
C PRO A 133 0.86 3.03 -23.41
N ILE A 134 -0.02 3.06 -24.40
CA ILE A 134 0.25 3.49 -25.77
C ILE A 134 -0.17 4.97 -25.89
N PRO A 135 0.75 5.87 -26.26
CA PRO A 135 0.43 7.29 -26.43
C PRO A 135 -0.58 7.51 -27.56
N VAL A 136 -1.52 8.42 -27.31
CA VAL A 136 -2.46 8.94 -28.31
C VAL A 136 -2.03 10.34 -28.68
N GLU A 137 -1.54 10.52 -29.90
CA GLU A 137 -0.93 11.76 -30.36
C GLU A 137 -1.69 12.34 -31.56
N VAL A 138 -1.84 13.66 -31.59
CA VAL A 138 -2.39 14.36 -32.75
C VAL A 138 -1.26 14.50 -33.78
N GLY A 139 -1.28 13.68 -34.82
CA GLY A 139 -0.22 13.61 -35.82
C GLY A 139 -0.58 12.76 -37.04
N PRO A 140 0.35 12.51 -37.97
CA PRO A 140 0.13 11.58 -39.08
C PRO A 140 -0.20 10.18 -38.55
N ALA A 141 -0.92 9.39 -39.36
CA ALA A 141 -1.52 8.10 -39.02
C ALA A 141 -0.65 7.19 -38.13
N THR A 142 -1.32 6.40 -37.28
CA THR A 142 -0.77 5.37 -36.39
C THR A 142 0.41 4.63 -37.02
N ASP A 143 1.47 4.38 -36.24
CA ASP A 143 2.59 3.55 -36.69
C ASP A 143 2.07 2.20 -37.19
N ARG A 144 2.32 1.89 -38.46
CA ARG A 144 1.87 0.60 -39.05
C ARG A 144 2.68 -0.59 -38.53
N GLU A 145 3.85 -0.33 -37.96
CA GLU A 145 4.71 -1.36 -37.37
C GLU A 145 4.18 -1.73 -35.98
N LEU A 146 3.82 -3.01 -35.81
CA LEU A 146 3.46 -3.56 -34.51
C LEU A 146 4.72 -3.94 -33.75
N ARG A 147 4.78 -3.57 -32.46
CA ARG A 147 5.90 -3.90 -31.58
C ARG A 147 5.42 -4.67 -30.37
N PRO A 148 6.23 -5.59 -29.83
CA PRO A 148 5.93 -6.23 -28.56
C PRO A 148 5.69 -5.19 -27.48
N LEU A 149 4.56 -5.30 -26.79
CA LEU A 149 4.14 -4.44 -25.70
C LEU A 149 4.25 -5.21 -24.40
N HIS A 150 4.88 -4.63 -23.38
CA HIS A 150 4.92 -5.31 -22.09
C HIS A 150 3.52 -5.40 -21.51
N VAL A 151 3.17 -6.59 -21.05
CA VAL A 151 1.90 -6.91 -20.41
C VAL A 151 2.19 -7.48 -19.03
N HIS A 152 1.48 -6.95 -18.05
CA HIS A 152 1.56 -7.39 -16.67
C HIS A 152 0.28 -8.08 -16.28
N ASP A 153 0.37 -9.08 -15.44
CA ASP A 153 -0.82 -9.67 -14.85
C ASP A 153 -1.59 -8.59 -14.10
N HIS A 154 -2.85 -8.43 -14.50
CA HIS A 154 -3.82 -7.59 -13.83
C HIS A 154 -4.64 -8.49 -12.92
N THR A 155 -3.96 -9.21 -12.04
CA THR A 155 -4.63 -9.84 -10.92
C THR A 155 -5.26 -8.70 -10.12
N PRO A 156 -6.59 -8.69 -9.90
CA PRO A 156 -7.15 -7.87 -8.83
C PRO A 156 -6.34 -8.23 -7.60
N ASP A 157 -5.74 -7.24 -6.94
CA ASP A 157 -5.02 -7.45 -5.68
C ASP A 157 -5.90 -8.36 -4.82
N PRO A 158 -5.49 -9.62 -4.54
CA PRO A 158 -6.35 -10.54 -3.82
C PRO A 158 -6.76 -9.84 -2.53
N GLU A 159 -8.06 -9.86 -2.21
CA GLU A 159 -8.50 -9.30 -0.95
C GLU A 159 -7.75 -10.03 0.16
N VAL A 160 -6.82 -9.33 0.82
CA VAL A 160 -6.07 -9.91 1.92
C VAL A 160 -7.05 -10.06 3.06
N PRO A 161 -7.47 -11.28 3.43
CA PRO A 161 -8.46 -11.45 4.47
C PRO A 161 -7.88 -10.92 5.76
N ARG A 162 -8.52 -9.89 6.32
CA ARG A 162 -8.13 -9.35 7.62
C ARG A 162 -8.60 -10.31 8.69
N VAL A 163 -7.74 -11.25 9.03
CA VAL A 163 -7.91 -12.07 10.23
C VAL A 163 -7.61 -11.16 11.42
N GLU A 164 -8.56 -11.02 12.33
CA GLU A 164 -8.39 -10.29 13.58
C GLU A 164 -8.84 -11.18 14.71
N LEU A 165 -8.04 -11.26 15.78
CA LEU A 165 -8.43 -11.95 17.00
C LEU A 165 -9.00 -10.93 17.98
N PRO A 166 -10.32 -10.97 18.30
CA PRO A 166 -10.94 -10.00 19.21
C PRO A 166 -10.32 -10.02 20.60
N ALA A 167 -9.92 -11.20 21.08
CA ALA A 167 -9.27 -11.36 22.38
C ALA A 167 -7.92 -10.61 22.44
N LEU A 168 -7.09 -10.68 21.40
CA LEU A 168 -5.82 -9.96 21.34
C LEU A 168 -6.04 -8.45 21.29
N ARG A 169 -7.05 -7.98 20.56
CA ARG A 169 -7.44 -6.56 20.55
C ARG A 169 -7.88 -6.10 21.94
N GLY A 170 -8.77 -6.84 22.60
CA GLY A 170 -9.22 -6.52 23.96
C GLY A 170 -8.05 -6.43 24.93
N LEU A 171 -7.10 -7.36 24.83
CA LEU A 171 -5.87 -7.33 25.63
C LEU A 171 -4.99 -6.12 25.28
N LEU A 172 -4.80 -5.77 24.00
CA LEU A 172 -4.07 -4.56 23.58
C LEU A 172 -4.67 -3.29 24.20
N VAL A 173 -6.00 -3.13 24.13
CA VAL A 173 -6.72 -2.00 24.74
C VAL A 173 -6.44 -1.95 26.24
N MET A 174 -6.63 -3.07 26.95
CA MET A 174 -6.39 -3.14 28.39
C MET A 174 -4.95 -2.77 28.75
N LEU A 175 -3.96 -3.28 28.02
CA LEU A 175 -2.55 -3.00 28.30
C LEU A 175 -2.21 -1.51 28.09
N TRP A 176 -2.75 -0.85 27.06
CA TRP A 176 -2.55 0.58 26.87
C TRP A 176 -3.26 1.44 27.92
N LEU A 177 -4.44 1.01 28.40
CA LEU A 177 -5.10 1.65 29.55
C LEU A 177 -4.29 1.49 30.83
N ILE A 178 -3.65 0.34 31.06
CA ILE A 178 -2.72 0.14 32.18
C ILE A 178 -1.52 1.10 32.06
N VAL A 179 -0.95 1.24 30.85
CA VAL A 179 0.15 2.21 30.62
C VAL A 179 -0.30 3.62 30.95
N ALA A 180 -1.48 4.05 30.45
CA ALA A 180 -2.04 5.37 30.72
C ALA A 180 -2.31 5.59 32.22
N GLY A 181 -2.90 4.60 32.90
CA GLY A 181 -3.19 4.65 34.33
C GLY A 181 -1.93 4.77 35.18
N ALA A 182 -0.90 3.98 34.89
CA ALA A 182 0.39 4.06 35.58
C ALA A 182 1.05 5.45 35.41
N LEU A 183 0.98 6.02 34.20
CA LEU A 183 1.46 7.37 33.93
C LEU A 183 0.64 8.44 34.66
N ALA A 184 -0.68 8.27 34.75
CA ALA A 184 -1.59 9.18 35.45
C ALA A 184 -1.36 9.19 36.97
N VAL A 185 -1.24 8.01 37.61
CA VAL A 185 -0.89 7.89 39.03
C VAL A 185 0.42 8.61 39.31
N ARG A 186 1.42 8.43 38.45
CA ARG A 186 2.70 9.14 38.60
C ARG A 186 2.56 10.65 38.41
N PHE A 187 1.78 11.09 37.43
CA PHE A 187 1.52 12.51 37.19
C PHE A 187 0.90 13.19 38.42
N LEU A 188 -0.02 12.50 39.11
CA LEU A 188 -0.62 12.98 40.36
C LEU A 188 0.39 13.01 41.51
N ASN A 189 1.25 11.98 41.62
CA ASN A 189 2.19 11.84 42.73
C ASN A 189 3.47 12.67 42.59
N HIS A 190 3.87 13.06 41.38
CA HIS A 190 5.10 13.82 41.12
C HIS A 190 4.76 15.13 40.43
N SER A 191 4.40 16.12 41.23
CA SER A 191 4.04 17.48 40.80
C SER A 191 5.28 18.36 40.53
N GLU A 192 6.25 17.87 39.76
CA GLU A 192 7.29 18.75 39.23
C GLU A 192 6.74 19.57 38.06
N LYS A 193 6.68 20.91 38.22
CA LYS A 193 6.18 21.84 37.18
C LYS A 193 6.85 21.62 35.82
N ASN A 194 8.13 21.24 35.80
CA ASN A 194 8.91 21.07 34.57
C ASN A 194 8.62 19.76 33.80
N GLY A 195 7.88 18.80 34.38
CA GLY A 195 7.57 17.51 33.77
C GLY A 195 6.12 17.32 33.32
N ARG A 196 5.20 18.19 33.75
CA ARG A 196 3.74 18.00 33.58
C ARG A 196 3.30 17.83 32.13
N GLY A 197 3.76 18.70 31.23
CA GLY A 197 3.36 18.66 29.82
C GLY A 197 3.75 17.35 29.11
N ARG A 198 4.93 16.80 29.45
CA ARG A 198 5.40 15.52 28.88
C ARG A 198 4.57 14.34 29.37
N SER A 199 4.26 14.29 30.67
CA SER A 199 3.44 13.24 31.24
C SER A 199 2.03 13.25 30.66
N LEU A 200 1.41 14.44 30.53
CA LEU A 200 0.10 14.58 29.88
C LEU A 200 0.15 14.08 28.42
N ALA A 201 1.15 14.47 27.64
CA ALA A 201 1.28 14.00 26.26
C ALA A 201 1.38 12.47 26.15
N LEU A 202 2.13 11.82 27.05
CA LEU A 202 2.26 10.35 27.07
C LEU A 202 0.97 9.65 27.50
N ILE A 203 0.24 10.21 28.47
CA ILE A 203 -1.09 9.73 28.88
C ILE A 203 -2.05 9.84 27.71
N THR A 204 -2.15 11.03 27.10
CA THR A 204 -3.04 11.29 25.95
C THR A 204 -2.70 10.36 24.78
N ALA A 205 -1.42 10.16 24.45
CA ALA A 205 -1.01 9.25 23.39
C ALA A 205 -1.43 7.79 23.68
N SER A 206 -1.25 7.34 24.93
CA SER A 206 -1.65 5.98 25.33
C SER A 206 -3.16 5.77 25.28
N LEU A 207 -3.93 6.78 25.72
CA LEU A 207 -5.40 6.78 25.63
C LEU A 207 -5.89 6.85 24.19
N ALA A 208 -5.23 7.64 23.33
CA ALA A 208 -5.57 7.72 21.92
C ALA A 208 -5.36 6.37 21.22
N ILE A 209 -4.28 5.65 21.54
CA ILE A 209 -4.03 4.29 21.02
C ILE A 209 -5.10 3.30 21.53
N ALA A 210 -5.42 3.33 22.83
CA ALA A 210 -6.48 2.48 23.34
C ALA A 210 -7.82 2.77 22.65
N GLY A 211 -8.15 4.05 22.44
CA GLY A 211 -9.32 4.50 21.71
C GLY A 211 -9.32 4.03 20.24
N SER A 212 -8.21 4.16 19.52
CA SER A 212 -8.12 3.72 18.12
C SER A 212 -8.40 2.22 17.98
N GLU A 213 -7.89 1.41 18.90
CA GLU A 213 -8.15 -0.03 18.94
C GLU A 213 -9.62 -0.37 19.28
N ILE A 214 -10.25 0.35 20.23
CA ILE A 214 -11.67 0.18 20.56
C ILE A 214 -12.56 0.48 19.34
N PHE A 215 -12.30 1.60 18.66
CA PHE A 215 -13.12 2.06 17.54
C PHE A 215 -12.74 1.45 16.19
N ARG A 216 -11.73 0.57 16.14
CA ARG A 216 -11.18 0.01 14.89
C ARG A 216 -10.87 1.12 13.88
N PHE A 217 -10.16 2.13 14.35
CA PHE A 217 -9.92 3.35 13.58
C PHE A 217 -9.14 3.08 12.29
N GLU A 218 -8.18 2.15 12.28
CA GLU A 218 -7.31 1.92 11.12
C GLU A 218 -8.07 1.32 9.93
N PRO A 219 -8.88 0.25 10.07
CA PRO A 219 -9.76 -0.20 9.00
C PRO A 219 -10.71 0.89 8.48
N TYR A 220 -11.30 1.67 9.40
CA TYR A 220 -12.22 2.74 9.04
C TYR A 220 -11.53 3.85 8.23
N ALA A 221 -10.38 4.34 8.70
CA ALA A 221 -9.61 5.38 8.05
C ALA A 221 -9.06 4.93 6.68
N SER A 222 -8.59 3.68 6.58
CA SER A 222 -8.14 3.09 5.33
C SER A 222 -9.27 3.02 4.29
N GLU A 223 -10.46 2.56 4.68
CA GLU A 223 -11.61 2.50 3.79
C GLU A 223 -12.11 3.88 3.38
N LEU A 224 -12.12 4.85 4.30
CA LEU A 224 -12.44 6.25 4.00
C LEU A 224 -11.47 6.83 2.97
N ALA A 225 -10.16 6.57 3.12
CA ALA A 225 -9.15 7.01 2.16
C ALA A 225 -9.37 6.36 0.77
N ARG A 226 -9.71 5.07 0.71
CA ARG A 226 -10.05 4.37 -0.54
C ARG A 226 -11.30 4.95 -1.19
N GLN A 227 -12.35 5.25 -0.42
CA GLN A 227 -13.57 5.87 -0.92
C GLN A 227 -13.30 7.26 -1.49
N PHE A 228 -12.50 8.08 -0.79
CA PHE A 228 -12.07 9.38 -1.29
C PHE A 228 -11.29 9.24 -2.60
N ALA A 229 -10.31 8.34 -2.66
CA ALA A 229 -9.53 8.09 -3.86
C ALA A 229 -10.40 7.63 -5.05
N ARG A 230 -11.40 6.76 -4.81
CA ARG A 230 -12.37 6.35 -5.84
C ARG A 230 -13.24 7.52 -6.30
N LYS A 231 -13.76 8.32 -5.37
CA LYS A 231 -14.65 9.47 -5.67
C LYS A 231 -13.98 10.50 -6.57
N TYR A 232 -12.69 10.75 -6.37
CA TYR A 232 -11.93 11.74 -7.15
C TYR A 232 -11.11 11.13 -8.31
N GLY A 233 -11.28 9.83 -8.60
CA GLY A 233 -10.60 9.16 -9.71
C GLY A 233 -9.10 8.96 -9.51
N PHE A 234 -8.59 9.15 -8.29
CA PHE A 234 -7.18 8.94 -7.94
C PHE A 234 -6.85 7.48 -7.60
N TYR A 235 -7.85 6.60 -7.59
CA TYR A 235 -7.66 5.22 -7.17
C TYR A 235 -6.56 4.52 -7.97
N ASP A 236 -6.54 4.64 -9.29
CA ASP A 236 -5.53 3.98 -10.14
C ASP A 236 -4.13 4.59 -10.00
N GLY A 237 -4.03 5.85 -9.58
CA GLY A 237 -2.78 6.59 -9.37
C GLY A 237 -2.27 6.59 -7.92
N ARG A 238 -2.95 5.89 -6.99
CA ARG A 238 -2.65 5.97 -5.54
C ARG A 238 -1.32 5.33 -5.15
N LEU A 239 -0.83 4.38 -5.95
CA LEU A 239 0.30 3.53 -5.58
C LEU A 239 1.55 4.35 -5.29
N LEU A 240 1.94 5.24 -6.20
CA LEU A 240 3.16 6.06 -6.04
C LEU A 240 3.07 6.99 -4.80
N PRO A 241 2.00 7.78 -4.60
CA PRO A 241 1.82 8.54 -3.37
C PRO A 241 1.84 7.68 -2.09
N GLN A 242 1.22 6.49 -2.10
CA GLN A 242 1.24 5.57 -0.96
C GLN A 242 2.66 5.05 -0.67
N GLN A 243 3.42 4.67 -1.70
CA GLN A 243 4.81 4.23 -1.57
C GLN A 243 5.70 5.33 -0.99
N ILE A 244 5.58 6.57 -1.51
CA ILE A 244 6.30 7.73 -0.98
C ILE A 244 5.92 7.97 0.48
N ALA A 245 4.63 7.95 0.81
CA ALA A 245 4.14 8.15 2.17
C ALA A 245 4.72 7.09 3.13
N ILE A 246 4.71 5.81 2.76
CA ILE A 246 5.28 4.73 3.59
C ILE A 246 6.78 4.95 3.81
N VAL A 247 7.55 5.25 2.76
CA VAL A 247 9.00 5.48 2.86
C VAL A 247 9.30 6.67 3.78
N VAL A 248 8.56 7.79 3.60
CA VAL A 248 8.69 8.97 4.46
C VAL A 248 8.34 8.61 5.91
N THR A 249 7.25 7.90 6.15
CA THR A 249 6.87 7.43 7.49
C THR A 249 7.96 6.58 8.12
N VAL A 250 8.53 5.61 7.40
CA VAL A 250 9.61 4.74 7.89
C VAL A 250 10.86 5.57 8.26
N VAL A 251 11.29 6.49 7.38
CA VAL A 251 12.46 7.35 7.62
C VAL A 251 12.23 8.28 8.81
N VAL A 252 11.05 8.91 8.92
CA VAL A 252 10.71 9.81 10.03
C VAL A 252 10.65 9.03 11.35
N VAL A 253 10.00 7.87 11.36
CA VAL A 253 9.92 6.99 12.54
C VAL A 253 11.31 6.52 12.96
N ALA A 254 12.14 6.04 12.03
CA ALA A 254 13.51 5.63 12.33
C ALA A 254 14.35 6.80 12.88
N SER A 255 14.16 7.99 12.32
CA SER A 255 14.86 9.19 12.76
C SER A 255 14.49 9.59 14.18
N LEU A 256 13.18 9.61 14.48
CA LEU A 256 12.65 9.88 15.81
C LEU A 256 13.10 8.80 16.81
N ALA A 257 13.04 7.53 16.43
CA ALA A 257 13.47 6.41 17.27
C ALA A 257 14.95 6.55 17.67
N ALA A 258 15.82 6.86 16.73
CA ALA A 258 17.24 7.11 17.01
C ALA A 258 17.44 8.31 17.92
N PHE A 259 16.77 9.44 17.65
CA PHE A 259 16.84 10.61 18.53
C PHE A 259 16.41 10.29 19.97
N ILE A 260 15.30 9.53 20.12
CA ILE A 260 14.79 9.07 21.40
C ILE A 260 15.80 8.15 22.09
N LEU A 261 16.41 7.20 21.38
CA LEU A 261 17.42 6.30 21.92
C LEU A 261 18.62 7.06 22.51
N PHE A 262 18.98 8.21 21.94
CA PHE A 262 20.10 9.02 22.40
C PHE A 262 19.75 10.04 23.50
N LYS A 263 18.50 10.51 23.60
CA LYS A 263 18.15 11.63 24.50
C LYS A 263 17.03 11.35 25.50
N ALA A 264 16.21 10.32 25.32
CA ALA A 264 15.02 10.13 26.15
C ALA A 264 15.33 9.30 27.40
N ARG A 265 15.01 9.85 28.57
CA ARG A 265 15.05 9.14 29.86
C ARG A 265 14.16 7.89 29.85
N ASN A 266 13.01 7.95 29.17
CA ASN A 266 12.05 6.85 29.05
C ASN A 266 12.02 6.26 27.63
N ARG A 267 13.20 6.00 27.04
CA ARG A 267 13.33 5.55 25.64
C ARG A 267 12.40 4.39 25.26
N ARG A 268 12.23 3.38 26.11
CA ARG A 268 11.37 2.22 25.84
C ARG A 268 9.89 2.58 25.70
N LEU A 269 9.36 3.44 26.57
CA LEU A 269 7.98 3.93 26.50
C LEU A 269 7.71 4.66 25.19
N VAL A 270 8.59 5.61 24.85
CA VAL A 270 8.41 6.41 23.64
C VAL A 270 8.62 5.56 22.38
N LEU A 271 9.54 4.60 22.38
CA LEU A 271 9.70 3.64 21.29
C LEU A 271 8.48 2.74 21.12
N GLY A 272 7.84 2.30 22.22
CA GLY A 272 6.58 1.56 22.15
C GLY A 272 5.47 2.38 21.49
N LEU A 273 5.27 3.62 21.92
CA LEU A 273 4.29 4.53 21.32
C LEU A 273 4.57 4.77 19.82
N LEU A 274 5.82 5.06 19.49
CA LEU A 274 6.25 5.34 18.12
C LEU A 274 6.11 4.10 17.22
N GLY A 275 6.48 2.92 17.72
CA GLY A 275 6.32 1.66 17.00
C GLY A 275 4.85 1.34 16.73
N HIS A 276 3.97 1.56 17.71
CA HIS A 276 2.54 1.36 17.52
C HIS A 276 1.99 2.31 16.47
N ALA A 277 2.33 3.60 16.55
CA ALA A 277 1.93 4.59 15.55
C ALA A 277 2.43 4.24 14.14
N ALA A 278 3.66 3.72 14.01
CA ALA A 278 4.21 3.29 12.73
C ALA A 278 3.43 2.12 12.11
N ILE A 279 3.09 1.10 12.92
CA ILE A 279 2.27 -0.04 12.48
C ILE A 279 0.87 0.43 12.07
N ALA A 280 0.22 1.25 12.89
CA ALA A 280 -1.10 1.82 12.59
C ALA A 280 -1.08 2.66 11.30
N THR A 281 -0.04 3.48 11.11
CA THR A 281 0.12 4.28 9.88
C THR A 281 0.27 3.39 8.65
N ALA A 282 1.08 2.33 8.73
CA ALA A 282 1.23 1.38 7.64
C ALA A 282 -0.10 0.69 7.29
N ALA A 283 -0.87 0.28 8.31
CA ALA A 283 -2.20 -0.32 8.13
C ALA A 283 -3.23 0.65 7.52
N ILE A 284 -3.16 1.96 7.86
CA ILE A 284 -4.03 2.98 7.28
C ILE A 284 -3.69 3.23 5.81
N LEU A 285 -2.41 3.42 5.50
CA LEU A 285 -1.94 3.69 4.14
C LEU A 285 -2.30 2.56 3.18
N SER A 286 -2.36 1.33 3.69
CA SER A 286 -2.94 0.16 3.02
C SER A 286 -2.46 0.00 1.58
N LEU A 287 -1.18 -0.31 1.50
CA LEU A 287 -0.52 -0.77 0.30
C LEU A 287 -0.56 -2.29 0.31
N HIS A 288 -0.95 -2.90 -0.80
CA HIS A 288 -1.31 -4.33 -0.85
C HIS A 288 -0.20 -5.24 -0.31
N GLU A 289 1.05 -4.95 -0.63
CA GLU A 289 2.23 -5.68 -0.18
C GLU A 289 2.45 -5.56 1.33
N MET A 290 2.15 -4.39 1.91
CA MET A 290 2.20 -4.19 3.36
C MET A 290 1.04 -4.87 4.07
N ASP A 291 -0.16 -4.83 3.48
CA ASP A 291 -1.34 -5.52 4.00
C ASP A 291 -1.10 -7.04 4.01
N ALA A 292 -0.52 -7.60 2.95
CA ALA A 292 -0.17 -9.02 2.88
C ALA A 292 0.79 -9.44 4.01
N LEU A 293 1.76 -8.59 4.36
CA LEU A 293 2.67 -8.84 5.47
C LEU A 293 2.00 -8.67 6.84
N LEU A 294 1.24 -7.59 7.03
CA LEU A 294 0.62 -7.25 8.32
C LEU A 294 -0.50 -8.23 8.70
N PHE A 295 -1.27 -8.68 7.72
CA PHE A 295 -2.38 -9.62 7.95
C PHE A 295 -1.99 -11.09 7.76
N ALA A 296 -0.73 -11.37 7.39
CA ALA A 296 -0.21 -12.73 7.50
C ALA A 296 -0.29 -13.21 8.95
N THR A 297 -0.41 -14.52 9.14
CA THR A 297 -0.55 -15.13 10.46
C THR A 297 0.73 -15.86 10.86
N LEU A 298 1.09 -15.74 12.14
CA LEU A 298 2.17 -16.50 12.77
C LEU A 298 1.56 -17.25 13.96
N GLY A 299 1.54 -18.59 13.90
CA GLY A 299 0.88 -19.41 14.92
C GLY A 299 -0.62 -19.14 15.06
N GLY A 300 -1.29 -18.74 13.98
CA GLY A 300 -2.72 -18.40 13.97
C GLY A 300 -3.06 -16.98 14.43
N ALA A 301 -2.08 -16.21 14.90
CA ALA A 301 -2.27 -14.80 15.28
C ALA A 301 -1.79 -13.86 14.16
N PRO A 302 -2.53 -12.77 13.86
CA PRO A 302 -2.12 -11.78 12.86
C PRO A 302 -0.82 -11.08 13.26
N ILE A 303 0.13 -10.93 12.32
CA ILE A 303 1.43 -10.29 12.55
C ILE A 303 1.24 -8.85 13.03
N GLU A 304 0.26 -8.10 12.51
CA GLU A 304 -0.06 -6.75 12.96
C GLU A 304 -0.36 -6.71 14.47
N GLN A 305 -1.22 -7.61 14.95
CA GLN A 305 -1.60 -7.66 16.37
C GLN A 305 -0.41 -8.08 17.24
N LEU A 306 0.41 -9.03 16.79
CA LEU A 306 1.64 -9.45 17.48
C LEU A 306 2.69 -8.32 17.54
N ALA A 307 2.83 -7.56 16.45
CA ALA A 307 3.72 -6.40 16.41
C ALA A 307 3.24 -5.31 17.37
N LYS A 308 1.93 -5.00 17.38
CA LYS A 308 1.31 -4.08 18.36
C LYS A 308 1.45 -4.58 19.80
N MET A 309 1.40 -5.90 20.04
CA MET A 309 1.65 -6.49 21.36
C MET A 309 3.09 -6.27 21.82
N SER A 310 4.03 -6.39 20.90
CA SER A 310 5.45 -6.14 21.18
C SER A 310 5.68 -4.67 21.55
N THR A 311 4.98 -3.74 20.91
CA THR A 311 5.11 -2.30 21.20
C THR A 311 4.54 -1.92 22.57
N VAL A 312 3.39 -2.46 22.97
CA VAL A 312 2.86 -2.22 24.32
C VAL A 312 3.69 -2.93 25.40
N SER A 313 4.26 -4.09 25.12
CA SER A 313 5.18 -4.78 26.03
C SER A 313 6.45 -3.96 26.27
N LEU A 314 7.00 -3.37 25.21
CA LEU A 314 8.13 -2.45 25.32
C LEU A 314 7.75 -1.19 26.13
N ALA A 315 6.54 -0.67 25.94
CA ALA A 315 6.04 0.47 26.69
C ALA A 315 5.92 0.17 28.20
N LEU A 316 5.31 -0.96 28.55
CA LEU A 316 5.20 -1.46 29.92
C LEU A 316 6.59 -1.68 30.56
N TRP A 317 7.55 -2.22 29.82
CA TRP A 317 8.92 -2.35 30.32
C TRP A 317 9.57 -0.99 30.58
N GLY A 318 9.24 0.01 29.77
CA GLY A 318 9.63 1.40 29.98
C GLY A 318 9.07 2.03 31.26
N LEU A 319 8.00 1.46 31.84
CA LEU A 319 7.42 1.92 33.10
C LEU A 319 8.14 1.37 34.33
N ARG A 320 8.89 0.25 34.25
CA ARG A 320 9.56 -0.35 35.43
C ARG A 320 10.41 0.63 36.24
N PRO A 321 11.30 1.45 35.65
CA PRO A 321 12.10 2.41 36.41
C PRO A 321 11.25 3.47 37.13
N LEU A 322 10.02 3.67 36.67
CA LEU A 322 9.09 4.66 37.21
C LEU A 322 8.32 4.13 38.42
N VAL A 323 8.16 2.80 38.53
CA VAL A 323 7.48 2.14 39.65
C VAL A 323 8.46 1.85 40.79
N THR A 324 9.71 1.54 40.48
CA THR A 324 10.71 1.12 41.48
C THR A 324 11.50 2.26 42.11
N SER A 325 11.30 3.52 41.69
CA SER A 325 11.99 4.65 42.32
C SER A 325 11.21 5.08 43.57
N PRO A 326 11.77 4.98 44.79
CA PRO A 326 11.09 5.43 46.01
C PRO A 326 10.76 6.92 45.90
N ALA A 327 9.65 7.33 46.51
CA ALA A 327 9.28 8.74 46.56
C ALA A 327 10.42 9.56 47.17
N PRO A 328 10.86 10.67 46.54
CA PRO A 328 11.86 11.54 47.14
C PRO A 328 11.29 12.09 48.46
N GLY A 329 11.86 11.65 49.59
CA GLY A 329 11.42 12.02 50.95
C GLY A 329 11.01 10.87 51.87
N ALA A 330 11.15 9.60 51.45
CA ALA A 330 10.88 8.44 52.29
C ALA A 330 12.13 7.85 53.00
N ALA A 331 13.18 8.67 53.20
CA ALA A 331 14.41 8.30 53.91
C ALA A 331 14.64 9.25 55.09
#